data_AF-A0AAN7JTA8-F1
#
_entry.id   AF-A0AAN7JTA8-F1
#
_cell.length_a   1.000
_cell.length_b   1.000
_cell.length_c   1.000
_cell.angle_alpha   90.00
_cell.angle_beta   90.00
_cell.angle_gamma   90.00
#
_symmetry.space_group_name_H-M   'P 1'
#
loop_
_entity.id
_entity.type
_entity.pdbx_description
1 polymer ?
#
loop_
_entity_poly.entity_id
_entity_poly.type
_entity_poly.pdbx_seq_one_letter_code
_entity_poly.pdbx_strand_id
1 'polypeptide(L)'
;MVTYGGMSKKPITASTSSFIFKDLSLKGFWLQNWMSSDKAHDCRRMIDHLLELVREGKLRYEIVKKAQMNYWTVHPRIYAENRTYLDHLRVLGEPQTGAWPRITPSMSNKTINEGLQI
;
A
#
# COMPACT_ATOMS: atom_id res chain seq x y z
N MET A 1 11.62 6.79 -24.66
CA MET A 1 10.29 6.76 -23.99
C MET A 1 10.35 5.81 -22.80
N VAL A 2 9.75 6.21 -21.67
CA VAL A 2 9.66 5.37 -20.47
C VAL A 2 8.19 5.16 -20.12
N THR A 3 7.80 3.92 -19.84
CA THR A 3 6.46 3.59 -19.31
C THR A 3 6.57 3.08 -17.88
N TYR A 4 5.62 3.43 -17.03
CA TYR A 4 5.58 3.00 -15.62
C TYR A 4 4.26 2.30 -15.25
N GLY A 5 3.42 1.97 -16.23
CA GLY A 5 2.15 1.29 -15.99
C GLY A 5 1.41 0.89 -17.26
N GLY A 6 0.46 -0.03 -17.10
CA GLY A 6 -0.37 -0.59 -18.16
C GLY A 6 -1.86 -0.27 -17.99
N MET A 7 -2.20 0.92 -17.49
CA MET A 7 -3.59 1.28 -17.15
C MET A 7 -4.58 1.15 -18.33
N SER A 8 -4.09 1.30 -19.56
CA SER A 8 -4.89 1.14 -20.78
C SER A 8 -5.14 -0.32 -21.19
N LYS A 9 -4.46 -1.30 -20.56
CA LYS A 9 -4.41 -2.73 -20.95
C LYS A 9 -4.04 -2.98 -22.41
N LYS A 10 -3.49 -1.98 -23.10
CA LYS A 10 -3.03 -2.06 -24.48
C LYS A 10 -1.51 -2.12 -24.52
N PRO A 11 -0.91 -2.94 -25.40
CA PRO A 11 0.52 -2.94 -25.58
C PRO A 11 0.98 -1.59 -26.14
N ILE A 12 2.19 -1.20 -25.77
CA ILE A 12 2.83 -0.02 -26.35
C ILE A 12 3.29 -0.37 -27.75
N THR A 13 2.89 0.43 -28.74
CA THR A 13 3.29 0.27 -30.14
C THR A 13 4.22 1.41 -30.56
N ALA A 14 5.27 1.09 -31.31
CA ALA A 14 6.18 2.06 -31.91
C ALA A 14 6.50 1.65 -33.34
N SER A 15 6.72 2.64 -34.23
CA SER A 15 7.07 2.37 -35.63
C SER A 15 8.49 1.79 -35.73
N THR A 16 8.65 0.73 -36.52
CA THR A 16 9.95 0.11 -36.80
C THR A 16 10.97 1.10 -37.37
N SER A 17 10.52 2.00 -38.26
CA SER A 17 11.38 3.03 -38.86
C SER A 17 12.00 3.95 -37.80
N SER A 18 11.22 4.40 -36.82
CA SER A 18 11.75 5.22 -35.73
C SER A 18 12.68 4.44 -34.80
N PHE A 19 12.42 3.14 -34.59
CA PHE A 19 13.31 2.31 -33.76
C PHE A 19 14.69 2.12 -34.41
N ILE A 20 14.73 1.86 -35.72
CA ILE A 20 15.98 1.58 -36.44
C ILE A 20 16.72 2.87 -36.80
N PHE A 21 16.03 3.87 -37.36
CA PHE A 21 16.69 5.02 -38.00
C PHE A 21 16.77 6.26 -37.12
N LYS A 22 16.08 6.29 -35.98
CA LYS A 22 16.09 7.42 -35.04
C LYS A 22 16.57 7.06 -33.64
N ASP A 23 17.13 5.86 -33.48
CA ASP A 23 17.63 5.35 -32.20
C ASP A 23 16.61 5.49 -31.05
N LEU A 24 15.34 5.18 -31.34
CA LEU A 24 14.28 5.32 -30.35
C LEU A 24 14.39 4.22 -29.29
N SER A 25 14.68 4.59 -28.04
CA SER A 25 14.68 3.66 -26.92
C SER A 25 13.33 3.58 -26.20
N LEU A 26 12.86 2.35 -25.91
CA LEU A 26 11.68 2.07 -25.10
C LEU A 26 12.13 1.34 -23.81
N LYS A 27 11.77 1.88 -22.64
CA LYS A 27 12.11 1.29 -21.35
C LYS A 27 10.90 1.22 -20.42
N GLY A 28 10.83 0.15 -19.65
CA GLY A 28 9.92 0.06 -18.51
C GLY A 28 10.60 0.61 -17.26
N PHE A 29 9.85 1.34 -16.44
CA PHE A 29 10.25 1.77 -15.11
C PHE A 29 9.30 1.17 -14.08
N TRP A 30 9.86 0.42 -13.14
CA TRP A 30 9.09 -0.22 -12.08
C TRP A 30 9.55 0.30 -10.72
N LEU A 31 8.74 1.18 -10.13
CA LEU A 31 9.10 1.90 -8.90
C LEU A 31 9.35 0.95 -7.72
N GLN A 32 8.53 -0.10 -7.54
CA GLN A 32 8.70 -1.04 -6.42
C GLN A 32 10.02 -1.80 -6.50
N ASN A 33 10.44 -2.21 -7.70
CA ASN A 33 11.76 -2.80 -7.94
C ASN A 33 12.90 -1.78 -7.91
N TRP A 34 12.60 -0.50 -8.05
CA TRP A 34 13.60 0.54 -7.84
C TRP A 34 13.82 0.81 -6.36
N MET A 35 12.75 0.70 -5.54
CA MET A 35 12.75 0.86 -4.08
C MET A 35 13.30 -0.36 -3.31
N SER A 36 13.92 -1.31 -3.99
CA SER A 36 14.53 -2.49 -3.37
C SER A 36 15.83 -2.17 -2.64
N SER A 37 16.25 -3.06 -1.74
CA SER A 37 17.38 -2.83 -0.82
C SER A 37 18.71 -2.54 -1.53
N ASP A 38 18.95 -3.12 -2.70
CA ASP A 38 20.14 -2.89 -3.54
C ASP A 38 20.25 -1.44 -4.04
N LYS A 39 19.12 -0.72 -4.14
CA LYS A 39 19.05 0.67 -4.62
C LYS A 39 18.59 1.64 -3.55
N ALA A 40 18.55 1.21 -2.30
CA ALA A 40 18.02 1.99 -1.19
C ALA A 40 18.73 3.34 -1.00
N HIS A 41 20.04 3.40 -1.28
CA HIS A 41 20.80 4.64 -1.20
C HIS A 41 20.37 5.66 -2.26
N ASP A 42 20.21 5.23 -3.51
CA ASP A 42 19.78 6.10 -4.61
C ASP A 42 18.31 6.51 -4.43
N CYS A 43 17.49 5.62 -3.89
CA CYS A 43 16.12 5.92 -3.47
C CYS A 43 16.06 7.04 -2.44
N ARG A 44 16.86 6.94 -1.39
CA ARG A 44 16.94 7.98 -0.35
C ARG A 44 17.35 9.32 -0.96
N ARG A 45 18.41 9.36 -1.77
CA ARG A 45 18.86 10.59 -2.45
C ARG A 45 17.77 11.24 -3.28
N MET A 46 17.01 10.46 -4.04
CA MET A 46 15.88 10.99 -4.83
C MET A 46 14.79 11.53 -3.90
N ILE A 47 14.42 10.80 -2.85
CA ILE A 47 13.41 11.26 -1.88
C ILE A 47 13.84 12.56 -1.22
N ASP A 48 15.09 12.67 -0.78
CA ASP A 48 15.65 13.88 -0.17
C ASP A 48 15.56 15.07 -1.13
N HIS A 49 15.90 14.86 -2.41
CA HIS A 49 15.76 15.89 -3.44
C HIS A 49 14.31 16.31 -3.67
N LEU A 50 13.36 15.36 -3.70
CA LEU A 50 11.94 15.68 -3.82
C LEU A 50 11.45 16.49 -2.62
N LEU A 51 11.89 16.18 -1.41
CA LEU A 51 11.55 16.93 -0.20
C LEU A 51 12.11 18.36 -0.25
N GLU A 52 13.31 18.55 -0.79
CA GLU A 52 13.88 19.89 -1.03
C GLU A 52 13.00 20.69 -2.00
N LEU A 53 12.58 20.10 -3.12
CA LEU A 53 11.65 20.76 -4.06
C LEU A 53 10.31 21.12 -3.43
N VAL A 54 9.80 20.29 -2.51
CA VAL A 54 8.59 20.61 -1.73
C VAL A 54 8.84 21.78 -0.79
N ARG A 55 9.97 21.80 -0.08
CA ARG A 55 10.35 22.89 0.83
C ARG A 55 10.53 24.22 0.11
N GLU A 56 11.06 24.18 -1.12
CA GLU A 56 11.20 25.35 -1.99
C GLU A 56 9.88 25.78 -2.66
N GLY A 57 8.79 25.01 -2.48
CA GLY A 57 7.50 25.27 -3.11
C GLY A 57 7.46 25.01 -4.62
N LYS A 58 8.53 24.43 -5.19
CA LYS A 58 8.62 24.03 -6.62
C LYS A 58 7.82 22.76 -6.92
N LEU A 59 7.67 21.90 -5.92
CA LEU A 59 6.83 20.70 -5.99
C LEU A 59 5.62 20.87 -5.06
N ARG A 60 4.43 21.02 -5.64
CA ARG A 60 3.16 21.10 -4.92
C ARG A 60 2.35 19.83 -5.14
N TYR A 61 1.73 19.34 -4.09
CA TYR A 61 0.77 18.23 -4.19
C TYR A 61 -0.63 18.73 -3.82
N GLU A 62 -1.63 18.28 -4.57
CA GLU A 62 -3.03 18.59 -4.30
C GLU A 62 -3.73 17.35 -3.72
N ILE A 63 -4.20 17.46 -2.48
CA ILE A 63 -5.08 16.43 -1.91
C ILE A 63 -6.51 16.76 -2.36
N VAL A 64 -6.98 16.07 -3.40
CA VAL A 64 -8.30 16.30 -3.99
C VAL A 64 -9.44 15.81 -3.09
N LYS A 65 -9.21 14.76 -2.28
CA LYS A 65 -10.18 14.27 -1.29
C LYS A 65 -9.46 13.73 -0.06
N LYS A 66 -9.84 14.22 1.12
CA LYS A 66 -9.54 13.53 2.38
C LYS A 66 -10.64 12.51 2.61
N ALA A 67 -10.32 11.23 2.45
CA ALA A 67 -11.20 10.17 2.94
C ALA A 67 -11.10 10.17 4.47
N GLN A 68 -12.23 10.34 5.16
CA GLN A 68 -12.31 10.07 6.58
C GLN A 68 -12.33 8.54 6.74
N MET A 69 -11.25 8.00 7.28
CA MET A 69 -11.08 6.56 7.42
C MET A 69 -11.88 6.09 8.64
N ASN A 70 -13.03 5.47 8.41
CA ASN A 70 -13.84 4.89 9.47
C ASN A 70 -13.38 3.44 9.66
N TYR A 71 -12.88 3.09 10.85
CA TYR A 71 -12.37 1.74 11.15
C TYR A 71 -13.36 0.61 10.82
N TRP A 72 -14.66 0.87 10.85
CA TRP A 72 -15.72 -0.10 10.55
C TRP A 72 -15.88 -0.45 9.06
N THR A 73 -15.35 0.36 8.15
CA THR A 73 -15.49 0.14 6.70
C THR A 73 -14.43 -0.84 6.16
N VAL A 74 -13.34 -1.03 6.92
CA VAL A 74 -12.32 -2.03 6.63
C VAL A 74 -12.64 -3.31 7.42
N HIS A 75 -13.15 -4.32 6.72
CA HIS A 75 -13.36 -5.72 7.13
C HIS A 75 -14.63 -6.12 7.91
N PRO A 76 -15.60 -6.74 7.19
CA PRO A 76 -16.39 -7.86 7.71
C PRO A 76 -15.61 -9.19 7.70
N ARG A 77 -14.56 -9.32 6.86
CA ARG A 77 -13.86 -10.60 6.62
C ARG A 77 -12.88 -11.05 7.70
N ILE A 78 -12.31 -10.12 8.49
CA ILE A 78 -11.30 -10.45 9.53
C ILE A 78 -11.98 -10.80 10.86
N TYR A 79 -13.21 -10.34 11.09
CA TYR A 79 -13.96 -10.62 12.32
C TYR A 79 -14.91 -11.82 12.23
N ALA A 80 -15.22 -12.30 11.02
CA ALA A 80 -16.13 -13.44 10.82
C ALA A 80 -15.53 -14.80 11.23
N GLU A 81 -14.20 -14.91 11.31
CA GLU A 81 -13.53 -16.17 11.65
C GLU A 81 -13.48 -16.47 13.15
N ASN A 82 -13.75 -15.48 14.03
CA ASN A 82 -13.78 -15.68 15.47
C ASN A 82 -15.21 -15.55 16.02
N ARG A 83 -16.01 -16.62 15.82
CA ARG A 83 -17.40 -16.71 16.28
C ARG A 83 -17.56 -16.38 17.78
N THR A 84 -16.55 -16.71 18.59
CA THR A 84 -16.51 -16.47 20.04
C THR A 84 -16.49 -14.98 20.40
N TYR A 85 -15.82 -14.14 19.62
CA TYR A 85 -15.72 -12.69 19.92
C TYR A 85 -17.04 -11.96 19.66
N LEU A 86 -17.76 -12.38 18.61
CA LEU A 86 -19.05 -11.80 18.25
C LEU A 86 -20.16 -12.16 19.25
N ASP A 87 -20.12 -13.37 19.81
CA ASP A 87 -21.08 -13.77 20.85
C ASP A 87 -20.88 -13.00 22.17
N HIS A 88 -19.63 -12.70 22.54
CA HIS A 88 -19.33 -11.88 23.71
C HIS A 88 -19.80 -10.42 23.57
N LEU A 89 -19.69 -9.83 22.37
CA LEU A 89 -20.16 -8.46 22.12
C LEU A 89 -21.69 -8.35 22.07
N ARG A 90 -22.39 -9.42 21.70
CA ARG A 90 -23.86 -9.47 21.66
C ARG A 90 -24.50 -9.46 23.06
N VAL A 91 -23.79 -10.00 24.05
CA VAL A 91 -24.26 -10.09 25.45
C VAL A 91 -24.01 -8.80 26.23
N LEU A 92 -22.95 -8.05 25.90
CA LEU A 92 -22.53 -6.92 26.72
C LEU A 92 -23.17 -5.57 26.34
N GLY A 93 -23.86 -5.49 25.20
CA GLY A 93 -24.37 -4.23 24.67
C GLY A 93 -23.24 -3.27 24.26
N GLU A 94 -23.51 -2.37 23.32
CA GLU A 94 -22.49 -1.44 22.80
C GLU A 94 -21.92 -0.55 23.93
N PRO A 95 -20.58 -0.46 24.10
CA PRO A 95 -19.99 0.42 25.09
C PRO A 95 -20.15 1.88 24.64
N GLN A 96 -20.91 2.65 25.42
CA GLN A 96 -21.28 4.04 25.10
C GLN A 96 -20.14 5.07 25.28
N THR A 97 -18.92 4.62 25.57
CA THR A 97 -17.76 5.50 25.73
C THR A 97 -16.53 4.78 25.18
N GLY A 98 -15.78 5.45 24.30
CA GLY A 98 -14.63 4.90 23.55
C GLY A 98 -13.39 4.52 24.36
N ALA A 99 -13.57 3.79 25.47
CA ALA A 99 -12.52 3.16 26.24
C ALA A 99 -12.59 1.64 26.05
N TRP A 100 -11.52 1.06 25.53
CA TRP A 100 -11.40 -0.39 25.31
C TRP A 100 -11.12 -1.13 26.64
N PRO A 101 -11.69 -2.32 26.87
CA PRO A 101 -11.21 -3.20 27.93
C PRO A 101 -9.79 -3.69 27.59
N ARG A 102 -8.89 -3.57 28.56
CA ARG A 102 -7.47 -3.94 28.44
C ARG A 102 -7.34 -5.46 28.33
N ILE A 103 -6.82 -5.97 27.22
CA ILE A 103 -6.51 -7.40 27.06
C ILE A 103 -5.37 -7.74 28.03
N THR A 104 -5.62 -8.57 29.03
CA THR A 104 -4.58 -9.09 29.92
C THR A 104 -3.92 -10.33 29.31
N PRO A 105 -2.60 -10.57 29.54
CA PRO A 105 -1.80 -11.54 28.77
C PRO A 105 -2.07 -13.03 29.03
N SER A 106 -3.18 -13.41 29.70
CA SER A 106 -3.40 -14.78 30.15
C SER A 106 -4.02 -15.72 29.11
N MET A 107 -4.20 -15.30 27.86
CA MET A 107 -4.62 -16.18 26.77
C MET A 107 -3.50 -16.32 25.75
N SER A 108 -2.37 -16.87 26.22
CA SER A 108 -1.28 -17.30 25.35
C SER A 108 -1.58 -18.68 24.76
N ASN A 109 -1.13 -18.84 23.52
CA ASN A 109 -0.66 -20.09 22.95
C ASN A 109 -1.69 -21.22 22.78
N LYS A 110 -2.37 -21.20 21.65
CA LYS A 110 -2.50 -22.36 20.74
C LYS A 110 -2.98 -21.84 19.38
N THR A 111 -2.41 -22.39 18.31
CA THR A 111 -2.83 -22.18 16.91
C THR A 111 -2.25 -20.96 16.17
N ILE A 112 -0.92 -20.80 16.16
CA ILE A 112 -0.22 -19.96 15.15
C ILE A 112 0.64 -20.82 14.18
N ASN A 113 0.76 -22.14 14.38
CA ASN A 113 1.78 -22.94 13.68
C ASN A 113 1.29 -23.96 12.64
N GLU A 114 0.04 -23.93 12.16
CA GLU A 114 -0.42 -24.94 11.17
C GLU A 114 -0.93 -24.37 9.83
N GLY A 115 -0.67 -23.09 9.53
CA GLY A 115 -1.20 -22.46 8.31
C GLY A 115 -0.21 -22.10 7.22
N LEU A 116 1.09 -22.41 7.35
CA LEU A 116 2.12 -22.04 6.37
C LEU A 116 2.80 -23.29 5.78
N GLN A 117 2.10 -23.97 4.87
CA GLN A 117 2.71 -24.81 3.84
C GLN A 117 1.92 -24.57 2.55
N ILE A 118 2.61 -23.94 1.59
CA ILE A 118 2.44 -23.91 0.11
C ILE A 118 1.05 -24.16 -0.48
#